data_AF-A0A1G2TZX3-F1
#
_entry.id   AF-A0A1G2TZX3-F1
#
_cell.length_a   1.000
_cell.length_b   1.000
_cell.length_c   1.000
_cell.angle_alpha   90.00
_cell.angle_beta   90.00
_cell.angle_gamma   90.00
#
_symmetry.space_group_name_H-M   'P 1'
#
loop_
_entity.id
_entity.type
_entity.pdbx_description
1 polymer ?
#
loop_
_entity_poly.entity_id
_entity_poly.type
_entity_poly.pdbx_seq_one_letter_code
_entity_poly.pdbx_strand_id
1 'polypeptide(L)'
;MFKKISLTFALIALPIFANAQFILTEALLSNLKDNIVVRILVPLAFTLAVLFFFWGVAKYIWSSGGDKDEGKKIMYWGVIALFVMSSVWGLVAFMQRELTIPTGTTGTIPTIK
;
A
#
# COMPACT_ATOMS: atom_id res chain seq x y z
N MET A 1 -27.20 40.13 -32.83
CA MET A 1 -25.77 40.16 -32.46
C MET A 1 -25.47 39.56 -31.07
N PHE A 2 -26.37 39.70 -30.08
CA PHE A 2 -26.20 39.15 -28.71
C PHE A 2 -25.99 37.62 -28.61
N LYS A 3 -26.61 36.81 -29.49
CA LYS A 3 -26.44 35.35 -29.49
C LYS A 3 -25.00 34.89 -29.79
N LYS A 4 -24.24 35.68 -30.54
CA LYS A 4 -22.83 35.37 -30.87
C LYS A 4 -21.90 35.64 -29.67
N ILE A 5 -22.17 36.70 -28.90
CA ILE A 5 -21.44 37.04 -27.67
C ILE A 5 -21.59 35.92 -26.61
N SER A 6 -22.81 35.39 -26.46
CA SER A 6 -23.08 34.34 -25.46
C SER A 6 -22.37 33.02 -25.81
N LEU A 7 -22.28 32.69 -27.09
CA LEU A 7 -21.59 31.49 -27.58
C LEU A 7 -20.07 31.56 -27.34
N THR A 8 -19.45 32.72 -27.62
CA THR A 8 -18.01 32.91 -27.42
C THR A 8 -17.64 32.86 -25.94
N PHE A 9 -18.48 33.41 -25.05
CA PHE A 9 -18.29 33.33 -23.61
C PHE A 9 -18.35 31.88 -23.09
N ALA A 10 -19.31 31.09 -23.57
CA ALA A 10 -19.43 29.67 -23.20
C ALA A 10 -18.21 28.85 -23.64
N LEU A 11 -17.66 29.12 -24.83
CA LEU A 11 -16.51 28.39 -25.36
C LEU A 11 -15.22 28.65 -24.56
N ILE A 12 -15.07 29.85 -24.00
CA ILE A 12 -13.94 30.22 -23.14
C ILE A 12 -14.11 29.68 -21.71
N ALA A 13 -15.34 29.49 -21.25
CA ALA A 13 -15.61 28.94 -19.91
C ALA A 13 -15.42 27.41 -19.83
N LEU A 14 -15.61 26.68 -20.94
CA LEU A 14 -15.41 25.21 -21.02
C LEU A 14 -14.06 24.70 -20.47
N PRO A 15 -12.89 25.25 -20.86
CA PRO A 15 -11.61 24.78 -20.35
C PRO A 15 -11.46 25.00 -18.84
N ILE A 16 -12.11 26.01 -18.27
CA ILE A 16 -12.05 26.29 -16.83
C ILE A 16 -12.77 25.16 -16.05
N PHE A 17 -13.89 24.65 -16.57
CA PHE A 17 -14.59 23.51 -16.00
C PHE A 17 -13.84 22.18 -16.21
N ALA A 18 -13.17 22.01 -17.37
CA ALA A 18 -12.33 20.84 -17.64
C ALA A 18 -11.15 20.74 -16.65
N ASN A 19 -10.53 21.88 -16.32
CA ASN A 19 -9.43 21.93 -15.35
C ASN A 19 -9.92 21.78 -13.90
N ALA A 20 -11.15 22.18 -13.56
CA ALA A 20 -11.69 22.06 -12.20
C ALA A 20 -11.97 20.60 -11.77
N GLN A 21 -12.37 19.72 -12.70
CA GLN A 21 -12.61 18.30 -12.44
C GLN A 21 -11.30 17.47 -12.36
N PHE A 22 -10.21 17.97 -12.93
CA PHE A 22 -8.93 17.26 -13.04
C PHE A 22 -8.29 16.98 -11.66
N ILE A 23 -8.33 17.95 -10.74
CA ILE A 23 -7.73 17.80 -9.39
C ILE A 23 -8.42 16.71 -8.55
N LEU A 24 -9.74 16.61 -8.63
CA LEU A 24 -10.50 15.57 -7.93
C LEU A 24 -10.24 14.18 -8.53
N THR A 25 -10.04 14.10 -9.85
CA THR A 25 -9.81 12.83 -10.54
C THR A 25 -8.38 12.32 -10.31
N GLU A 26 -7.37 13.20 -10.38
CA GLU A 26 -5.97 12.92 -10.03
C GLU A 26 -5.85 12.52 -8.55
N ALA A 27 -6.55 13.22 -7.65
CA ALA A 27 -6.60 12.87 -6.23
C ALA A 27 -7.23 11.49 -6.03
N LEU A 28 -8.33 11.16 -6.72
CA LEU A 28 -8.92 9.82 -6.63
C LEU A 28 -8.00 8.75 -7.24
N LEU A 29 -7.33 9.03 -8.36
CA LEU A 29 -6.46 8.06 -9.03
C LEU A 29 -5.17 7.78 -8.26
N SER A 30 -4.57 8.82 -7.66
CA SER A 30 -3.39 8.69 -6.78
C SER A 30 -3.75 8.01 -5.46
N ASN A 31 -4.86 8.40 -4.82
CA ASN A 31 -5.31 7.73 -3.60
C ASN A 31 -5.71 6.27 -3.83
N LEU A 32 -6.24 5.92 -5.01
CA LEU A 32 -6.54 4.52 -5.35
C LEU A 32 -5.29 3.70 -5.65
N LYS A 33 -4.27 4.27 -6.31
CA LYS A 33 -3.05 3.52 -6.65
C LYS A 33 -2.14 3.28 -5.44
N ASP A 34 -1.87 4.32 -4.67
CA ASP A 34 -0.84 4.23 -3.62
C ASP A 34 -1.38 3.63 -2.32
N ASN A 35 -2.66 3.87 -1.99
CA ASN A 35 -3.24 3.30 -0.77
C ASN A 35 -3.75 1.87 -0.95
N ILE A 36 -4.16 1.43 -2.14
CA ILE A 36 -4.72 0.07 -2.26
C ILE A 36 -3.61 -0.99 -2.21
N VAL A 37 -2.50 -0.77 -2.92
CA VAL A 37 -1.47 -1.80 -3.06
C VAL A 37 -0.68 -1.95 -1.77
N VAL A 38 -0.10 -0.86 -1.25
CA VAL A 38 0.77 -0.97 -0.07
C VAL A 38 -0.03 -1.20 1.21
N ARG A 39 -1.22 -0.58 1.34
CA ARG A 39 -2.00 -0.60 2.58
C ARG A 39 -2.89 -1.83 2.73
N ILE A 40 -3.28 -2.50 1.64
CA ILE A 40 -4.12 -3.71 1.68
C ILE A 40 -3.32 -4.94 1.27
N LEU A 41 -2.59 -4.89 0.15
CA LEU A 41 -1.94 -6.09 -0.40
C LEU A 41 -0.80 -6.60 0.50
N VAL A 42 0.01 -5.69 1.06
CA VAL A 42 1.13 -6.06 1.95
C VAL A 42 0.65 -6.73 3.23
N PRO A 43 -0.23 -6.13 4.05
CA PRO A 43 -0.73 -6.80 5.25
C PRO A 43 -1.54 -8.07 4.94
N LEU A 44 -2.26 -8.11 3.80
CA LEU A 44 -2.94 -9.33 3.36
C LEU A 44 -1.96 -10.47 3.04
N ALA A 45 -0.91 -10.18 2.27
CA ALA A 45 0.14 -11.14 1.95
C ALA A 45 0.87 -11.61 3.22
N PHE A 46 1.13 -10.70 4.16
CA PHE A 46 1.74 -11.03 5.45
C PHE A 46 0.86 -11.99 6.25
N THR A 47 -0.45 -11.71 6.32
CA THR A 47 -1.43 -12.56 6.99
C THR A 47 -1.49 -13.96 6.36
N LEU A 48 -1.50 -14.04 5.02
CA LEU A 48 -1.47 -15.30 4.30
C LEU A 48 -0.16 -16.06 4.54
N ALA A 49 0.99 -15.39 4.54
CA ALA A 49 2.29 -16.01 4.81
C ALA A 49 2.33 -16.64 6.21
N VAL A 50 1.82 -15.92 7.23
CA VAL A 50 1.70 -16.43 8.60
C VAL A 50 0.76 -17.64 8.64
N LEU A 51 -0.37 -17.59 7.94
CA LEU A 51 -1.32 -18.70 7.88
C LEU A 51 -0.70 -19.95 7.22
N PHE A 52 0.00 -19.79 6.09
CA PHE A 52 0.73 -20.86 5.42
C PHE A 52 1.87 -21.43 6.28
N PHE A 53 2.54 -20.59 7.06
CA PHE A 53 3.56 -21.03 8.02
C PHE A 53 2.94 -21.96 9.09
N PHE A 54 1.85 -21.54 9.73
CA PHE A 54 1.15 -22.39 10.72
C PHE A 54 0.59 -23.68 10.09
N TRP A 55 0.07 -23.60 8.86
CA TRP A 55 -0.37 -24.79 8.12
C TRP A 55 0.79 -25.77 7.85
N GLY A 56 1.95 -25.25 7.47
CA GLY A 56 3.17 -26.05 7.29
C GLY A 56 3.61 -26.75 8.58
N VAL A 57 3.58 -26.03 9.70
CA VAL A 57 3.89 -26.59 11.03
C VAL A 57 2.88 -27.67 11.41
N ALA A 58 1.58 -27.42 11.26
CA ALA A 58 0.54 -28.41 11.56
C ALA A 58 0.70 -29.68 10.70
N LYS A 59 0.96 -29.53 9.39
CA LYS A 59 1.23 -30.65 8.49
C LYS A 59 2.50 -31.42 8.88
N TYR A 60 3.56 -30.73 9.29
CA TYR A 60 4.78 -31.36 9.77
C TYR A 60 4.56 -32.18 11.05
N ILE A 61 3.76 -31.67 12.00
CA ILE A 61 3.44 -32.35 13.26
C ILE A 61 2.56 -33.59 13.02
N TRP A 62 1.54 -33.48 12.16
CA TRP A 62 0.64 -34.61 11.85
C TRP A 62 1.26 -35.67 10.95
N SER A 63 2.35 -35.35 10.25
CA SER A 63 3.02 -36.30 9.38
C SER A 63 3.80 -37.35 10.16
N SER A 64 3.52 -38.64 9.91
CA SER A 64 4.29 -39.77 10.43
C SER A 64 5.16 -40.41 9.34
N GLY A 65 6.45 -40.56 9.61
CA GLY A 65 7.39 -41.29 8.74
C GLY A 65 7.80 -40.56 7.46
N GLY A 66 7.07 -40.78 6.37
CA GLY A 66 7.47 -40.41 4.99
C GLY A 66 7.15 -38.97 4.58
N ASP A 67 6.02 -38.41 5.03
CA ASP A 67 5.58 -37.05 4.67
C ASP A 67 6.31 -35.94 5.47
N LYS A 68 7.22 -36.32 6.37
CA LYS A 68 7.94 -35.37 7.24
C LYS A 68 8.88 -34.48 6.44
N ASP A 69 9.44 -34.99 5.35
CA ASP A 69 10.33 -34.23 4.48
C ASP A 69 9.58 -33.16 3.70
N GLU A 70 8.34 -33.45 3.27
CA GLU A 70 7.46 -32.45 2.66
C GLU A 70 7.00 -31.40 3.67
N GLY A 71 6.60 -31.82 4.88
CA GLY A 71 6.28 -30.90 5.98
C GLY A 71 7.44 -29.97 6.33
N LYS A 72 8.67 -30.51 6.40
CA LYS A 72 9.90 -29.74 6.60
C LYS A 72 10.13 -28.72 5.49
N LYS A 73 9.95 -29.14 4.23
CA LYS A 73 10.14 -28.24 3.07
C LYS A 73 9.16 -27.07 3.12
N ILE A 74 7.88 -27.33 3.39
CA ILE A 74 6.86 -26.28 3.50
C ILE A 74 7.17 -25.34 4.68
N MET A 75 7.57 -25.89 5.84
CA MET A 75 7.99 -25.09 6.99
C MET A 75 9.17 -24.17 6.66
N TYR A 76 10.21 -24.71 6.01
CA TYR A 76 11.38 -23.93 5.58
C TYR A 76 11.01 -22.77 4.66
N TRP A 77 10.19 -23.04 3.63
CA TRP A 77 9.71 -21.99 2.72
C TRP A 77 8.86 -20.93 3.44
N GLY A 78 8.04 -21.34 4.42
CA GLY A 78 7.27 -20.43 5.26
C GLY A 78 8.15 -19.50 6.10
N VAL A 79 9.19 -20.04 6.76
CA VAL A 79 10.14 -19.25 7.55
C VAL A 79 10.91 -18.26 6.67
N ILE A 80 11.37 -18.70 5.51
CA ILE A 80 12.12 -17.86 4.57
C ILE A 80 11.24 -16.70 4.07
N ALA A 81 9.98 -16.97 3.71
CA ALA A 81 9.04 -15.93 3.30
C ALA A 81 8.81 -14.90 4.42
N LEU A 82 8.56 -15.36 5.65
CA LEU A 82 8.38 -14.48 6.81
C LEU A 82 9.63 -13.65 7.12
N PHE A 83 10.81 -14.25 7.02
CA PHE A 83 12.07 -13.57 7.24
C PHE A 83 12.30 -12.45 6.21
N VAL A 84 12.08 -12.72 4.93
CA VAL A 84 12.23 -11.71 3.87
C VAL A 84 11.20 -10.58 4.05
N MET A 85 9.92 -10.91 4.28
CA MET A 85 8.88 -9.90 4.49
C MET A 85 9.18 -9.00 5.71
N SER A 86 9.57 -9.59 6.84
CA SER A 86 9.89 -8.83 8.07
C SER A 86 11.17 -8.01 7.93
N SER A 87 12.18 -8.52 7.22
CA SER A 87 13.43 -7.81 6.95
C SER A 87 13.21 -6.56 6.10
N VAL A 88 12.40 -6.65 5.03
CA VAL A 88 12.04 -5.49 4.21
C VAL A 88 11.31 -4.42 5.03
N TRP A 89 10.35 -4.80 5.88
CA TRP A 89 9.62 -3.85 6.70
C TRP A 89 10.50 -3.22 7.80
N GLY A 90 11.39 -4.01 8.40
CA GLY A 90 12.39 -3.53 9.35
C GLY A 90 13.34 -2.51 8.71
N LEU A 91 13.78 -2.78 7.48
CA LEU A 91 14.63 -1.86 6.72
C LEU A 91 13.88 -0.58 6.32
N VAL A 92 12.62 -0.68 5.87
CA VAL A 92 11.78 0.48 5.57
C VAL A 92 11.59 1.35 6.82
N ALA A 93 11.28 0.75 7.96
CA ALA A 93 11.12 1.47 9.22
C ALA A 93 12.44 2.13 9.69
N PHE A 94 13.56 1.45 9.48
CA PHE A 94 14.89 2.01 9.76
C PHE A 94 15.18 3.22 8.87
N MET A 95 14.98 3.09 7.55
CA MET A 95 15.19 4.18 6.60
C MET A 95 14.27 5.38 6.89
N GLN A 96 13.02 5.16 7.29
CA GLN A 96 12.09 6.23 7.66
C GLN A 96 12.57 7.04 8.87
N ARG A 97 13.18 6.37 9.86
CA ARG A 97 13.73 7.01 11.07
C ARG A 97 14.96 7.83 10.75
N GLU A 98 15.91 7.26 10.01
CA GLU A 98 17.16 7.94 9.67
C GLU A 98 16.96 9.09 8.69
N LEU A 99 15.98 8.98 7.77
CA LEU A 99 15.69 10.00 6.78
C LEU A 99 14.66 11.04 7.25
N THR A 100 14.25 11.02 8.53
CA THR A 100 13.28 11.95 9.14
C THR A 100 12.02 12.16 8.29
N ILE A 101 11.49 11.10 7.67
CA ILE A 101 10.28 11.21 6.84
C ILE A 101 9.09 11.33 7.80
N PRO A 102 8.38 12.48 7.85
CA PRO A 102 7.30 12.68 8.82
C PRO A 102 6.13 11.75 8.47
N THR A 103 6.01 10.65 9.20
CA THR A 103 4.88 9.72 9.10
C THR A 103 3.76 10.28 9.96
N GLY A 104 3.04 11.27 9.40
CA GLY A 104 1.76 11.81 9.86
C GLY A 104 1.38 11.59 11.33
N THR A 105 1.90 12.42 12.22
CA THR A 105 1.18 12.83 13.43
C THR A 105 1.38 14.33 13.56
N THR A 106 0.30 15.08 13.33
CA THR A 106 0.15 16.54 13.45
C THR A 106 1.33 17.25 14.10
N GLY A 107 2.28 17.70 13.26
CA GLY A 107 3.26 18.70 13.64
C GLY A 107 2.51 20.00 13.89
N THR A 108 2.22 20.30 15.15
CA THR A 108 1.85 21.65 15.56
C THR A 108 2.98 22.57 15.15
N ILE A 109 2.71 23.40 14.13
CA ILE A 109 3.65 24.42 13.67
C ILE A 109 3.87 25.36 14.86
N PRO A 110 5.11 25.60 15.32
CA PRO A 110 5.35 26.54 16.40
C PRO A 110 5.00 27.96 15.91
N THR A 111 3.95 28.54 16.50
CA THR A 111 3.64 29.96 16.36
C THR A 111 4.65 30.74 17.18
N ILE A 112 5.44 31.56 16.50
CA ILE A 112 6.37 32.50 17.11
C ILE A 112 5.53 33.56 17.85
N LYS A 113 5.81 33.75 19.14
CA LYS A 113 5.27 34.87 19.93
C LYS A 113 5.94 36.17 19.52
#